data_AF-A0A0A9W8I9-F1
#
_entry.id   AF-A0A0A9W8I9-F1
#
_cell.length_a   1.000
_cell.length_b   1.000
_cell.length_c   1.000
_cell.angle_alpha   90.00
_cell.angle_beta   90.00
_cell.angle_gamma   90.00
#
_symmetry.space_group_name_H-M   'P 1'
#
loop_
_entity.id
_entity.type
_entity.pdbx_description
1 polymer ?
#
loop_
_entity_poly.entity_id
_entity_poly.type
_entity_poly.pdbx_seq_one_letter_code
_entity_poly.pdbx_strand_id
1 'polypeptide(L)'
;MRNIALRYLHTLLALLNLSPAQCVNYEGFVSDFSEIEDAVDTRFGRRAVDYQRQFSGNIDDSFCVGIRIDPDALHLYAHPLNSDLLLCSPLGLRKRLERNADLSVALSSIEVCVIDEAHVLFMQN
;
A
#
# COMPACT_ATOMS: atom_id res chain seq x y z
N MET A 1 1.67 2.42 7.88
CA MET A 1 1.19 1.27 7.12
C MET A 1 1.78 1.24 5.71
N ARG A 2 2.28 2.37 5.18
CA ARG A 2 3.01 2.38 3.91
C ARG A 2 4.21 1.43 3.88
N ASN A 3 4.90 1.24 5.00
CA ASN A 3 5.92 0.20 5.16
C ASN A 3 5.43 -1.21 4.80
N ILE A 4 4.20 -1.58 5.19
CA ILE A 4 3.59 -2.88 4.86
C ILE A 4 3.23 -2.94 3.38
N ALA A 5 2.66 -1.87 2.83
CA ALA A 5 2.38 -1.75 1.40
C ALA A 5 3.64 -1.89 0.53
N LEU A 6 4.78 -1.34 0.97
CA LEU A 6 6.06 -1.53 0.29
C LEU A 6 6.51 -2.99 0.27
N ARG A 7 6.34 -3.71 1.39
CA ARG A 7 6.62 -5.15 1.44
C ARG A 7 5.72 -5.95 0.49
N TYR A 8 4.46 -5.55 0.34
CA TYR A 8 3.57 -6.19 -0.63
C TYR A 8 4.02 -5.97 -2.08
N LEU A 9 4.46 -4.76 -2.43
CA LEU A 9 5.03 -4.51 -3.76
C LEU A 9 6.24 -5.45 -4.02
N HIS A 10 7.18 -5.53 -3.08
CA HIS A 10 8.34 -6.42 -3.24
C HIS A 10 7.96 -7.89 -3.33
N THR A 11 6.97 -8.33 -2.55
CA THR A 11 6.44 -9.69 -2.63
C THR A 11 5.84 -9.96 -3.99
N LEU A 12 5.08 -9.02 -4.54
CA LEU A 12 4.44 -9.16 -5.83
C LEU A 12 5.46 -9.18 -6.97
N LEU A 13 6.50 -8.34 -6.94
CA LEU A 13 7.62 -8.41 -7.88
C LEU A 13 8.32 -9.77 -7.84
N ALA A 14 8.57 -10.31 -6.64
CA ALA A 14 9.19 -11.62 -6.49
C ALA A 14 8.31 -12.75 -7.04
N LEU A 15 7.00 -12.74 -6.76
CA LEU A 15 6.06 -13.73 -7.26
C LEU A 15 5.93 -13.71 -8.79
N LEU A 16 6.00 -12.53 -9.39
CA LEU A 16 5.95 -12.36 -10.84
C LEU A 16 7.32 -12.53 -11.53
N ASN A 17 8.40 -12.78 -10.77
CA ASN A 17 9.77 -12.81 -11.26
C ASN A 17 10.18 -11.53 -12.04
N LEU A 18 9.70 -10.38 -11.59
CA LEU A 18 9.98 -9.08 -12.19
C LEU A 18 11.09 -8.36 -11.42
N SER A 19 11.95 -7.67 -12.18
CA SER A 19 12.94 -6.75 -11.61
C SER A 19 12.32 -5.36 -11.38
N PRO A 20 12.89 -4.53 -10.47
CA PRO A 20 12.44 -3.14 -10.29
C PRO A 20 12.45 -2.30 -11.58
N ALA A 21 13.34 -2.61 -12.53
CA ALA A 21 13.39 -1.93 -13.83
C ALA A 21 12.16 -2.19 -14.72
N GLN A 22 11.44 -3.28 -14.48
CA GLN A 22 10.18 -3.62 -15.16
C GLN A 22 8.96 -3.01 -14.46
N CYS A 23 9.18 -2.20 -13.43
CA CYS A 23 8.13 -1.55 -12.67
C CYS A 23 8.09 -0.05 -13.00
N VAL A 24 7.07 0.36 -13.73
CA VAL A 24 6.85 1.77 -14.08
C VAL A 24 6.44 2.53 -12.82
N ASN A 25 7.08 3.68 -12.59
CA ASN A 25 6.96 4.50 -11.37
C ASN A 25 7.49 3.85 -10.08
N TYR A 26 8.39 2.86 -10.18
CA TYR A 26 8.98 2.20 -9.01
C TYR A 26 9.66 3.19 -8.06
N GLU A 27 10.54 4.07 -8.57
CA GLU A 27 11.29 5.01 -7.72
C GLU A 27 10.37 5.96 -6.97
N GLY A 28 9.31 6.46 -7.63
CA GLY A 28 8.30 7.31 -7.00
C GLY A 28 7.55 6.58 -5.89
N PHE A 29 7.17 5.31 -6.14
CA PHE A 29 6.54 4.49 -5.11
C PHE A 29 7.46 4.22 -3.93
N VAL A 30 8.72 3.86 -4.19
CA VAL A 30 9.68 3.65 -3.10
C VAL A 30 9.84 4.92 -2.28
N SER A 31 10.00 6.08 -2.92
CA SER A 31 10.08 7.37 -2.22
C SER A 31 8.84 7.69 -1.39
N ASP A 32 7.64 7.39 -1.90
CA ASP A 32 6.37 7.67 -1.22
C ASP A 32 6.12 6.73 -0.02
N PHE A 33 6.65 5.50 -0.07
CA PHE A 33 6.32 4.42 0.87
C PHE A 33 7.48 4.00 1.77
N SER A 34 8.71 4.43 1.47
CA SER A 34 9.88 4.25 2.35
C SER A 34 9.78 5.12 3.59
N GLU A 35 10.65 4.83 4.56
CA GLU A 35 10.71 5.52 5.84
C GLU A 35 10.89 7.04 5.65
N ILE A 36 10.14 7.80 6.45
CA ILE A 36 10.33 9.24 6.59
C ILE A 36 11.22 9.41 7.82
N GLU A 37 12.38 10.04 7.67
CA GLU A 37 13.39 10.20 8.73
C GLU A 37 12.89 11.03 9.94
N ASP A 38 11.73 11.66 9.82
CA ASP A 38 11.24 12.59 10.82
C ASP A 38 10.55 11.90 12.00
N ALA A 39 11.29 11.94 13.12
CA ALA A 39 10.91 11.59 14.48
C ALA A 39 10.94 10.10 14.83
N VAL A 40 12.16 9.53 14.84
CA VAL A 40 12.44 8.38 15.70
C VAL A 40 12.13 8.78 17.15
N ASP A 41 10.98 8.36 17.68
CA ASP A 41 10.69 8.46 19.11
C ASP A 41 11.82 7.72 19.83
N THR A 42 12.65 8.45 20.58
CA THR A 42 13.77 7.88 21.36
C THR A 42 13.32 6.79 22.35
N ARG A 43 12.02 6.71 22.65
CA ARG A 43 11.39 5.69 23.49
C ARG A 43 10.84 4.51 22.70
N PHE A 44 10.84 4.57 21.37
CA PHE A 44 10.29 3.53 20.48
C PHE A 44 10.91 2.17 20.77
N GLY A 45 12.24 2.09 20.89
CA GLY A 45 12.96 0.85 21.23
C GLY A 45 12.64 0.28 22.62
N ARG A 46 11.96 1.04 23.49
CA ARG A 46 11.51 0.59 24.82
C ARG A 46 10.05 0.13 24.83
N ARG A 47 9.32 0.30 23.73
CA ARG A 47 7.93 -0.15 23.60
C ARG A 47 7.86 -1.67 23.51
N ALA A 48 6.69 -2.26 23.75
CA ALA A 48 6.48 -3.69 23.56
C ALA A 48 6.82 -4.11 22.12
N VAL A 49 7.26 -5.36 21.94
CA VAL A 49 7.70 -5.88 20.64
C VAL A 49 6.60 -5.71 19.57
N ASP A 50 5.35 -5.99 19.91
CA ASP A 50 4.23 -5.87 18.98
C ASP A 50 3.99 -4.42 18.55
N TYR A 51 4.17 -3.46 19.47
CA TYR A 51 4.12 -2.04 19.13
C TYR A 51 5.25 -1.66 18.16
N GLN A 52 6.46 -2.12 18.42
CA GLN A 52 7.58 -1.83 17.53
C GLN A 52 7.36 -2.42 16.14
N ARG A 53 6.84 -3.65 16.04
CA ARG A 53 6.51 -4.29 14.77
C ARG A 53 5.43 -3.52 14.00
N GLN A 54 4.39 -3.08 14.70
CA GLN A 54 3.26 -2.40 14.07
C GLN A 54 3.59 -0.99 13.60
N PHE A 55 4.45 -0.28 14.35
CA PHE A 55 4.72 1.15 14.15
C PHE A 55 6.14 1.45 13.67
N SER A 56 6.87 0.47 13.12
CA SER A 56 8.19 0.69 12.53
C SER A 56 8.10 1.22 11.09
N GLY A 57 9.04 2.08 10.71
CA GLY A 57 9.16 2.64 9.36
C GLY A 57 8.06 3.65 9.04
N ASN A 58 7.65 3.73 7.77
CA ASN A 58 6.60 4.66 7.35
C ASN A 58 5.21 4.22 7.82
N ILE A 59 4.77 4.79 8.94
CA ILE A 59 3.49 4.49 9.56
C ILE A 59 2.29 5.21 8.93
N ASP A 60 2.49 6.09 7.95
CA ASP A 60 1.38 6.75 7.22
C ASP A 60 0.41 5.69 6.67
N ASP A 61 -0.87 5.99 6.75
CA ASP A 61 -1.98 5.13 6.38
C ASP A 61 -2.93 5.84 5.41
N SER A 62 -2.46 6.86 4.69
CA SER A 62 -3.26 7.62 3.74
C SER A 62 -2.81 7.29 2.31
N PHE A 63 -3.11 6.07 1.84
CA PHE A 63 -2.75 5.63 0.49
C PHE A 63 -3.82 4.76 -0.17
N CYS A 64 -3.95 4.91 -1.48
CA CYS A 64 -4.72 4.01 -2.33
C CYS A 64 -4.08 4.05 -3.71
N VAL A 65 -3.47 2.96 -4.14
CA VAL A 65 -2.69 2.84 -5.37
C VAL A 65 -3.33 1.79 -6.26
N GLY A 66 -3.56 2.16 -7.52
CA GLY A 66 -3.95 1.22 -8.55
C GLY A 66 -2.71 0.57 -9.16
N ILE A 67 -2.75 -0.74 -9.33
CA ILE A 67 -1.68 -1.53 -9.91
C ILE A 67 -2.25 -2.26 -11.11
N ARG A 68 -1.63 -2.05 -12.27
CA ARG A 68 -1.88 -2.83 -13.48
C ARG A 68 -0.73 -3.81 -13.69
N ILE A 69 -1.08 -5.05 -13.98
CA ILE A 69 -0.15 -6.16 -14.18
C ILE A 69 -0.18 -6.50 -15.67
N ASP A 70 0.93 -6.29 -16.34
CA ASP A 70 1.16 -6.77 -17.70
C ASP A 70 2.11 -7.98 -17.66
N PRO A 71 2.20 -8.80 -18.73
CA PRO A 71 2.98 -10.04 -18.69
C PRO A 71 4.46 -9.87 -18.28
N ASP A 72 5.09 -8.76 -18.70
CA ASP A 72 6.51 -8.49 -18.47
C ASP A 72 6.76 -7.21 -17.67
N ALA A 73 5.71 -6.57 -17.14
CA ALA A 73 5.81 -5.27 -16.50
C ALA A 73 4.73 -5.04 -15.45
N LEU A 74 5.03 -4.11 -14.53
CA LEU A 74 4.08 -3.66 -13.54
C LEU A 74 3.95 -2.15 -13.57
N HIS A 75 2.72 -1.66 -13.63
CA HIS A 75 2.42 -0.23 -13.70
C HIS A 75 1.81 0.23 -12.38
N LEU A 76 2.60 0.99 -11.61
CA LEU A 76 2.13 1.62 -10.38
C LEU A 76 1.38 2.91 -10.68
N TYR A 77 0.43 3.23 -9.81
CA TYR A 77 -0.45 4.40 -9.92
C TYR A 77 -1.35 4.37 -11.16
N ALA A 78 -1.75 3.18 -11.59
CA ALA A 78 -2.76 3.01 -12.63
C ALA A 78 -4.11 3.64 -12.20
N HIS A 79 -4.88 4.06 -13.21
CA HIS A 79 -6.25 4.51 -13.00
C HIS A 79 -7.10 3.36 -12.44
N PRO A 80 -8.04 3.58 -11.50
CA PRO A 80 -8.81 2.49 -10.87
C PRO A 80 -9.51 1.57 -11.88
N LEU A 81 -10.09 2.13 -12.94
CA LEU A 81 -10.77 1.35 -14.00
C LEU A 81 -9.82 0.49 -14.85
N ASN A 82 -8.52 0.77 -14.81
CA ASN A 82 -7.49 0.06 -15.57
C ASN A 82 -6.56 -0.74 -14.65
N SER A 83 -6.91 -0.89 -13.37
CA SER A 83 -6.10 -1.59 -12.38
C SER A 83 -6.61 -3.01 -12.19
N ASP A 84 -5.69 -3.97 -12.13
CA ASP A 84 -5.98 -5.36 -11.79
C ASP A 84 -5.96 -5.58 -10.27
N LEU A 85 -5.23 -4.72 -9.55
CA LEU A 85 -5.11 -4.76 -8.10
C LEU A 85 -5.17 -3.35 -7.50
N LEU A 86 -5.91 -3.19 -6.40
CA LEU A 86 -5.92 -1.99 -5.58
C LEU A 86 -5.17 -2.27 -4.27
N LEU A 87 -4.03 -1.60 -4.08
CA LEU A 87 -3.30 -1.61 -2.81
C LEU A 87 -3.66 -0.35 -2.02
N CYS A 88 -4.41 -0.50 -0.94
CA CYS A 88 -4.94 0.65 -0.21
C CYS A 88 -5.06 0.41 1.29
N SER A 89 -5.01 1.51 2.03
CA SER A 89 -5.49 1.56 3.41
C SER A 89 -6.97 1.94 3.45
N PRO A 90 -7.70 1.64 4.53
CA PRO A 90 -9.10 2.06 4.65
C PRO A 90 -9.28 3.57 4.56
N LEU A 91 -8.42 4.35 5.22
CA LEU A 91 -8.46 5.81 5.18
C LEU A 91 -8.18 6.36 3.77
N GLY A 92 -7.15 5.83 3.10
CA GLY A 92 -6.79 6.24 1.75
C GLY A 92 -7.87 5.88 0.73
N LEU A 93 -8.50 4.71 0.88
CA LEU A 93 -9.62 4.29 0.05
C LEU A 93 -10.82 5.23 0.20
N ARG A 94 -11.23 5.54 1.45
CA ARG A 94 -12.34 6.48 1.71
C ARG A 94 -12.07 7.85 1.09
N LYS A 95 -10.89 8.44 1.34
CA LYS A 95 -10.50 9.74 0.79
C LYS A 95 -10.49 9.74 -0.75
N ARG A 96 -10.05 8.64 -1.38
CA ARG A 96 -10.01 8.54 -2.84
C ARG A 96 -11.40 8.38 -3.44
N LEU A 97 -12.31 7.67 -2.76
CA LEU A 97 -13.70 7.48 -3.18
C LEU A 97 -14.49 8.79 -3.20
N GLU A 98 -14.24 9.69 -2.24
CA GLU A 98 -14.84 11.03 -2.19
C GLU A 98 -14.41 11.93 -3.38
N ARG A 99 -13.24 11.66 -3.97
CA ARG A 99 -12.63 12.50 -5.01
C ARG A 99 -12.75 11.91 -6.42
N ASN A 100 -12.91 10.60 -6.53
CA ASN A 100 -12.91 9.89 -7.79
C ASN A 100 -14.08 8.88 -7.82
N ALA A 101 -15.14 9.24 -8.56
CA ALA A 101 -16.32 8.40 -8.72
C ALA A 101 -16.02 7.07 -9.42
N ASP A 102 -15.02 7.02 -10.31
CA ASP A 102 -14.66 5.80 -11.04
C ASP A 102 -14.10 4.71 -10.11
N LEU A 103 -13.56 5.09 -8.95
CA LEU A 103 -13.17 4.12 -7.94
C LEU A 103 -14.38 3.30 -7.46
N SER A 104 -15.56 3.91 -7.31
CA SER A 104 -16.77 3.17 -6.91
C SER A 104 -17.16 2.10 -7.94
N VAL A 105 -16.96 2.41 -9.23
CA VAL A 105 -17.20 1.47 -10.33
C VAL A 105 -16.17 0.34 -10.29
N ALA A 106 -14.88 0.65 -10.11
CA ALA A 106 -13.84 -0.37 -9.97
C ALA A 106 -14.07 -1.28 -8.73
N LEU A 107 -14.55 -0.73 -7.61
CA LEU A 107 -14.87 -1.53 -6.42
C LEU A 107 -16.06 -2.48 -6.64
N SER A 108 -16.96 -2.17 -7.59
CA SER A 108 -18.10 -3.03 -7.90
C SER A 108 -17.70 -4.34 -8.60
N SER A 109 -16.50 -4.40 -9.16
CA SER A 109 -15.93 -5.59 -9.83
C SER A 109 -14.91 -6.34 -8.99
N ILE A 110 -14.88 -6.16 -7.66
CA ILE A 110 -13.98 -6.92 -6.78
C ILE A 110 -14.39 -8.39 -6.74
N GLU A 111 -13.47 -9.27 -7.12
CA GLU A 111 -13.61 -10.72 -6.98
C GLU A 111 -12.96 -11.26 -5.70
N VAL A 112 -11.83 -10.67 -5.31
CA VAL A 112 -11.05 -11.06 -4.13
C VAL A 112 -10.70 -9.83 -3.32
N CYS A 113 -10.99 -9.87 -2.02
CA CYS A 113 -10.59 -8.84 -1.07
C CYS A 113 -9.75 -9.48 0.04
N VAL A 114 -8.53 -8.96 0.23
CA VAL A 114 -7.62 -9.38 1.29
C VAL A 114 -7.48 -8.23 2.28
N ILE A 115 -7.70 -8.53 3.56
CA ILE A 115 -7.55 -7.57 4.65
C ILE A 115 -6.42 -8.09 5.53
N ASP A 116 -5.31 -7.34 5.57
CA ASP A 116 -4.21 -7.62 6.48
C ASP A 116 -4.41 -6.94 7.83
N GLU A 117 -3.95 -7.59 8.89
CA GLU A 117 -4.04 -7.10 10.27
C GLU A 117 -5.42 -6.52 10.66
N ALA A 118 -6.49 -7.24 10.30
CA ALA A 118 -7.88 -6.78 10.52
C ALA A 118 -8.17 -6.41 11.99
N HIS A 119 -7.50 -7.07 12.93
CA HIS A 119 -7.61 -6.76 14.36
C HIS A 119 -7.06 -5.37 14.70
N VAL A 120 -5.98 -4.93 14.05
CA VAL A 120 -5.45 -3.58 14.23
C VAL A 120 -6.36 -2.55 13.59
N LEU A 121 -6.86 -2.81 12.39
CA LEU A 121 -7.82 -1.92 11.72
C LEU A 121 -9.08 -1.70 12.56
N PHE A 122 -9.58 -2.75 13.22
CA PHE A 122 -10.72 -2.65 14.11
C PHE A 122 -10.48 -1.75 15.33
N MET A 123 -9.23 -1.61 15.77
CA MET A 123 -8.84 -0.76 16.90
C MET A 123 -8.67 0.73 16.51
N GLN A 124 -8.69 1.10 15.23
CA GLN A 124 -8.42 2.46 14.73
C GLN A 124 -9.65 3.39 14.61
N ASN A 125 -10.75 3.11 15.31
CA ASN A 125 -11.99 3.91 15.24
C ASN A 125 -11.79 5.41 15.54
#